data_AF-A0A8C7C4J3-F1
#
_entry.id   AF-A0A8C7C4J3-F1
#
_cell.length_a   1.000
_cell.length_b   1.000
_cell.length_c   1.000
_cell.angle_alpha   90.00
_cell.angle_beta   90.00
_cell.angle_gamma   90.00
#
_symmetry.space_group_name_H-M   'P 1'
#
loop_
_entity.id
_entity.type
_entity.pdbx_description
1 polymer ?
#
loop_
_entity_poly.entity_id
_entity_poly.type
_entity_poly.pdbx_seq_one_letter_code
_entity_poly.pdbx_strand_id
1 'polypeptide(L)'
;VIMSSVKMLQPRLENILFKLTFEEHVNNIKPSIIAVTLACEELKKSESFNRLLELVLLVGNYMNSGSRNAQSLGFKINFLCKIRDTKSADQKTTLLHFIAEICEEKYRDILKFPEELEHVESASKVSAQILKSNLTAMEQQIINLERDIKKFPETENQHDKFVEKMTIFTKSARDQYEKLFTMHNNMLKLYENLGEYFIFDSKTVSIEEFFGDLSNFRTLFLEAVKENNKRKEMEEKTRRAKLAKEKAEQEKLERQKKKKQLIDISKEGDETGVMDNLLEALQSGAAFRDRRKRIPRNPDNRRVPLERSRSRHNGAVSSK
;
A
#
# COMPACT_ATOMS: atom_id res chain seq x y z
N VAL A 1 51.52 18.68 -24.18
CA VAL A 1 50.68 18.58 -25.39
C VAL A 1 49.98 19.92 -25.56
N ILE A 2 50.15 20.60 -26.70
CA ILE A 2 49.42 21.86 -26.97
C ILE A 2 48.05 21.47 -27.55
N MET A 3 46.94 22.00 -27.03
CA MET A 3 45.59 21.61 -27.47
C MET A 3 45.37 21.80 -28.98
N SER A 4 46.03 22.78 -29.59
CA SER A 4 45.97 23.05 -31.04
C SER A 4 46.61 21.96 -31.91
N SER A 5 47.47 21.10 -31.34
CA SER A 5 48.09 20.00 -32.08
C SER A 5 47.22 18.74 -32.13
N VAL A 6 46.09 18.72 -31.43
CA VAL A 6 45.17 17.58 -31.40
C VAL A 6 44.16 17.72 -32.53
N LYS A 7 44.29 16.88 -33.56
CA LYS A 7 43.35 16.84 -34.69
C LYS A 7 41.94 16.54 -34.20
N MET A 8 40.93 17.24 -34.74
CA MET A 8 39.51 16.97 -34.46
C MET A 8 39.18 17.04 -32.95
N LEU A 9 39.78 17.99 -32.23
CA LEU A 9 39.69 18.10 -30.78
C LEU A 9 38.24 18.14 -30.25
N GLN A 10 37.36 18.93 -30.86
CA GLN A 10 35.97 19.03 -30.40
C GLN A 10 35.21 17.69 -30.49
N PRO A 11 35.14 17.01 -31.67
CA PRO A 11 34.54 15.68 -31.74
C PRO A 11 35.23 14.65 -30.84
N ARG A 12 36.54 14.75 -30.59
CA ARG A 12 37.19 13.87 -29.61
C ARG A 12 36.61 14.05 -28.21
N LEU A 13 36.52 15.30 -27.75
CA LEU A 13 36.03 15.61 -26.40
C LEU A 13 34.56 15.23 -26.24
N GLU A 14 33.71 15.52 -27.22
CA GLU A 14 32.29 15.16 -27.23
C GLU A 14 32.10 13.64 -27.16
N ASN A 15 32.84 12.88 -27.98
CA ASN A 15 32.77 11.41 -28.00
C ASN A 15 33.38 10.76 -26.74
N ILE A 16 34.42 11.36 -26.16
CA ILE A 16 34.96 10.93 -24.86
C ILE A 16 33.95 11.16 -23.75
N LEU A 17 33.31 12.33 -23.71
CA LEU A 17 32.25 12.63 -22.74
C LEU A 17 31.11 11.62 -22.88
N PHE A 18 30.61 11.39 -24.09
CA PHE A 18 29.57 10.40 -24.36
C PHE A 18 29.96 9.01 -23.85
N LYS A 19 31.18 8.56 -24.13
CA LYS A 19 31.67 7.28 -23.62
C LYS A 19 31.65 7.20 -22.09
N LEU A 20 32.00 8.30 -21.41
CA LEU A 20 32.04 8.36 -19.95
C LEU A 20 30.64 8.39 -19.31
N THR A 21 29.66 9.00 -19.98
CA THR A 21 28.28 9.12 -19.46
C THR A 21 27.32 8.05 -19.98
N PHE A 22 27.72 7.22 -20.95
CA PHE A 22 26.86 6.22 -21.59
C PHE A 22 26.18 5.27 -20.60
N GLU A 23 26.95 4.69 -19.68
CA GLU A 23 26.43 3.74 -18.68
C GLU A 23 25.43 4.42 -17.74
N GLU A 24 25.64 5.69 -17.40
CA GLU A 24 24.68 6.48 -16.62
C GLU A 24 23.36 6.65 -17.38
N HIS A 25 23.42 7.00 -18.68
CA HIS A 25 22.23 7.10 -19.51
C HIS A 25 21.46 5.77 -19.59
N VAL A 26 22.17 4.64 -19.76
CA VAL A 26 21.57 3.30 -19.74
C VAL A 26 20.89 3.02 -18.40
N ASN A 27 21.57 3.31 -17.29
CA ASN A 27 21.06 3.08 -15.94
C ASN A 27 19.88 3.99 -15.56
N ASN A 28 19.72 5.14 -16.22
CA ASN A 28 18.58 6.01 -16.04
C ASN A 28 17.36 5.58 -16.90
N ILE A 29 17.60 5.02 -18.09
CA ILE A 29 16.54 4.60 -19.02
C ILE A 29 15.98 3.22 -18.66
N LYS A 30 16.85 2.24 -18.40
CA LYS A 30 16.48 0.84 -18.24
C LYS A 30 15.47 0.57 -17.11
N PRO A 31 15.63 1.12 -15.90
CA PRO A 31 14.67 0.89 -14.81
C PRO A 31 13.27 1.39 -15.14
N SER A 32 13.17 2.52 -15.85
CA SER A 32 11.89 3.09 -16.28
C SER A 32 11.14 2.15 -17.24
N ILE A 33 11.85 1.56 -18.21
CA ILE A 33 11.27 0.57 -19.13
C ILE A 33 10.80 -0.67 -18.36
N ILE A 34 11.62 -1.16 -17.43
CA ILE A 34 11.31 -2.35 -16.63
C ILE A 34 10.08 -2.12 -15.75
N ALA A 35 10.00 -0.98 -15.06
CA ALA A 35 8.88 -0.65 -14.18
C ALA A 35 7.54 -0.68 -14.92
N VAL A 36 7.46 -0.04 -16.09
CA VAL A 36 6.24 -0.03 -16.91
C VAL A 36 5.95 -1.42 -17.48
N THR A 37 6.96 -2.14 -17.96
CA THR A 37 6.81 -3.50 -18.50
C THR A 37 6.21 -4.45 -17.45
N LEU A 38 6.77 -4.45 -16.24
CA LEU A 38 6.30 -5.28 -15.14
C LEU A 38 4.89 -4.87 -14.70
N ALA A 39 4.61 -3.57 -14.54
CA ALA A 39 3.28 -3.10 -14.19
C ALA A 39 2.20 -3.51 -15.22
N CYS A 40 2.55 -3.51 -16.52
CA CYS A 40 1.65 -3.99 -17.56
C CYS A 40 1.34 -5.48 -17.42
N GLU A 41 2.38 -6.29 -17.16
CA GLU A 41 2.22 -7.74 -17.01
C GLU A 41 1.46 -8.12 -15.74
N GLU A 42 1.81 -7.49 -14.61
CA GLU A 42 1.15 -7.63 -13.32
C GLU A 42 -0.34 -7.36 -13.42
N LEU A 43 -0.70 -6.21 -14.01
CA LEU A 43 -2.09 -5.82 -14.16
C LEU A 43 -2.88 -6.80 -15.03
N LYS A 44 -2.29 -7.27 -16.13
CA LYS A 44 -2.95 -8.22 -17.02
C LYS A 44 -3.11 -9.61 -16.39
N LYS A 45 -2.16 -10.02 -15.54
CA LYS A 45 -2.13 -11.36 -14.90
C LYS A 45 -2.86 -11.39 -13.57
N SER A 46 -3.13 -10.25 -12.93
CA SER A 46 -3.76 -10.20 -11.60
C SER A 46 -5.19 -10.70 -11.62
N GLU A 47 -5.40 -11.93 -11.14
CA GLU A 47 -6.72 -12.53 -10.99
C GLU A 47 -7.53 -11.79 -9.91
N SER A 48 -6.87 -11.39 -8.82
CA SER A 48 -7.53 -10.69 -7.71
C SER A 48 -8.03 -9.29 -8.13
N PHE A 49 -7.29 -8.57 -8.98
CA PHE A 49 -7.76 -7.31 -9.56
C PHE A 49 -8.93 -7.53 -10.52
N ASN A 50 -8.89 -8.55 -11.38
CA ASN A 50 -10.01 -8.87 -12.27
C ASN A 50 -11.29 -9.18 -11.46
N ARG A 51 -11.17 -9.93 -10.36
CA ARG A 51 -12.29 -10.19 -9.43
C ARG A 51 -12.82 -8.93 -8.76
N LEU A 52 -11.95 -7.98 -8.44
CA LEU A 52 -12.38 -6.67 -7.93
C LEU A 52 -13.23 -5.93 -8.97
N LEU A 53 -12.83 -5.93 -10.25
CA LEU A 53 -13.60 -5.29 -11.32
C LEU A 53 -14.99 -5.93 -11.48
N GLU A 54 -15.09 -7.26 -11.40
CA GLU A 54 -16.37 -7.97 -11.42
C GLU A 54 -17.28 -7.54 -10.26
N LEU A 55 -16.72 -7.45 -9.04
CA LEU A 55 -17.46 -7.03 -7.87
C LEU A 55 -17.95 -5.58 -7.99
N VAL A 56 -17.07 -4.67 -8.45
CA VAL A 56 -17.43 -3.27 -8.72
C VAL A 56 -18.56 -3.19 -9.75
N LEU A 57 -18.48 -3.95 -10.84
CA LEU A 57 -19.50 -3.99 -11.88
C LEU A 57 -20.84 -4.50 -11.33
N LEU A 58 -20.82 -5.58 -10.54
CA LEU A 58 -22.01 -6.16 -9.92
C LEU A 58 -22.71 -5.14 -9.00
N VAL A 59 -21.94 -4.53 -8.09
CA VAL A 59 -22.48 -3.54 -7.15
C VAL A 59 -22.98 -2.31 -7.90
N GLY A 60 -22.22 -1.84 -8.89
CA GLY A 60 -22.61 -0.71 -9.74
C GLY A 60 -23.91 -0.98 -10.50
N ASN A 61 -24.08 -2.16 -11.09
CA ASN A 61 -25.31 -2.54 -11.80
C ASN A 61 -26.51 -2.62 -10.87
N TYR A 62 -26.35 -3.16 -9.67
CA TYR A 62 -27.41 -3.20 -8.68
C TYR A 62 -27.85 -1.79 -8.29
N MET A 63 -26.90 -0.90 -7.95
CA MET A 63 -27.19 0.48 -7.54
C MET A 63 -27.78 1.34 -8.66
N ASN A 64 -27.38 1.10 -9.91
CA ASN A 64 -27.88 1.84 -11.07
C ASN A 64 -29.17 1.26 -11.68
N SER A 65 -29.82 0.31 -11.00
CA SER A 65 -31.08 -0.29 -11.47
C SER A 65 -32.13 0.79 -11.78
N GLY A 66 -32.74 0.70 -12.97
CA GLY A 66 -33.73 1.67 -13.44
C GLY A 66 -33.17 2.98 -14.00
N SER A 67 -31.84 3.14 -14.06
CA SER A 67 -31.18 4.27 -14.72
C SER A 67 -30.64 3.89 -16.11
N ARG A 68 -30.15 4.88 -16.86
CA ARG A 68 -29.45 4.66 -18.14
C ARG A 68 -28.22 3.75 -18.02
N ASN A 69 -27.60 3.66 -16.84
CA ASN A 69 -26.40 2.85 -16.60
C ASN A 69 -26.73 1.45 -16.05
N ALA A 70 -28.01 1.08 -15.94
CA ALA A 70 -28.41 -0.27 -15.57
C ALA A 70 -27.87 -1.30 -16.58
N GLN A 71 -27.52 -2.49 -16.11
CA GLN A 71 -27.05 -3.61 -16.95
C GLN A 71 -25.81 -3.28 -17.81
N SER A 72 -24.91 -2.45 -17.28
CA SER A 72 -23.62 -2.19 -17.92
C SER A 72 -22.81 -3.49 -18.00
N LEU A 73 -22.12 -3.70 -19.14
CA LEU A 73 -21.21 -4.84 -19.34
C LEU A 73 -19.79 -4.57 -18.83
N GLY A 74 -19.46 -3.32 -18.57
CA GLY A 74 -18.15 -2.88 -18.09
C GLY A 74 -18.15 -1.38 -17.79
N PHE A 75 -17.02 -0.90 -17.29
CA PHE A 75 -16.79 0.50 -16.99
C PHE A 75 -15.32 0.85 -17.28
N LYS A 76 -15.03 2.13 -17.49
CA LYS A 76 -13.65 2.60 -17.72
C LYS A 76 -12.84 2.51 -16.42
N ILE A 77 -11.61 2.00 -16.47
CA ILE A 77 -10.74 1.83 -15.28
C ILE A 77 -10.59 3.11 -14.45
N ASN A 78 -10.47 4.28 -15.07
CA ASN A 78 -10.34 5.55 -14.35
C ASN A 78 -11.55 5.89 -13.44
N PHE A 79 -12.68 5.18 -13.61
CA PHE A 79 -13.82 5.28 -12.71
C PHE A 79 -13.52 4.74 -11.30
N LEU A 80 -12.54 3.84 -11.15
CA LEU A 80 -12.18 3.25 -9.85
C LEU A 80 -11.87 4.32 -8.78
N CYS A 81 -11.18 5.39 -9.16
CA CYS A 81 -10.90 6.53 -8.27
C CYS A 81 -12.16 7.26 -7.79
N LYS A 82 -13.26 7.20 -8.56
CA LYS A 82 -14.53 7.88 -8.26
C LYS A 82 -15.44 7.08 -7.35
N ILE A 83 -15.14 5.80 -7.10
CA ILE A 83 -15.94 4.94 -6.20
C ILE A 83 -15.99 5.55 -4.80
N ARG A 84 -14.91 6.18 -4.35
CA ARG A 84 -14.86 6.86 -3.04
C ARG A 84 -15.84 8.03 -2.93
N ASP A 85 -16.24 8.64 -4.03
CA ASP A 85 -17.11 9.83 -4.03
C ASP A 85 -18.58 9.50 -3.76
N THR A 86 -18.96 8.22 -3.93
CA THR A 86 -20.31 7.75 -3.60
C THR A 86 -20.39 7.45 -2.11
N LYS A 87 -21.19 8.22 -1.38
CA LYS A 87 -21.28 8.16 0.09
C LYS A 87 -22.56 7.49 0.57
N SER A 88 -22.51 6.91 1.77
CA SER A 88 -23.69 6.42 2.47
C SER A 88 -24.65 7.58 2.83
N ALA A 89 -25.92 7.27 3.08
CA ALA A 89 -26.92 8.29 3.44
C ALA A 89 -26.55 9.09 4.69
N ASP A 90 -25.84 8.48 5.63
CA ASP A 90 -25.34 9.12 6.85
C ASP A 90 -23.97 9.80 6.68
N GLN A 91 -23.41 9.79 5.47
CA GLN A 91 -22.13 10.40 5.10
C GLN A 91 -20.91 9.87 5.88
N LYS A 92 -21.04 8.74 6.59
CA LYS A 92 -19.96 8.18 7.40
C LYS A 92 -19.04 7.24 6.64
N THR A 93 -19.54 6.61 5.58
CA THR A 93 -18.80 5.62 4.79
C THR A 93 -19.01 5.89 3.31
N THR A 94 -18.21 5.25 2.48
CA THR A 94 -18.29 5.37 1.03
C THR A 94 -18.53 4.01 0.39
N LEU A 95 -18.87 4.00 -0.89
CA LEU A 95 -18.97 2.76 -1.66
C LEU A 95 -17.65 1.98 -1.65
N LEU A 96 -16.51 2.68 -1.62
CA LEU A 96 -15.20 2.04 -1.51
C LEU A 96 -15.03 1.29 -0.18
N HIS A 97 -15.47 1.90 0.93
CA HIS A 97 -15.48 1.23 2.24
C HIS A 97 -16.38 -0.01 2.22
N PHE A 98 -17.56 0.09 1.62
CA PHE A 98 -18.48 -1.03 1.50
C PHE A 98 -17.89 -2.18 0.68
N ILE A 99 -17.27 -1.88 -0.47
CA ILE A 99 -16.62 -2.90 -1.31
C ILE A 99 -15.44 -3.53 -0.56
N ALA A 100 -14.59 -2.73 0.08
CA ALA A 100 -13.47 -3.22 0.88
C ALA A 100 -13.94 -4.15 2.03
N GLU A 101 -15.02 -3.79 2.72
CA GLU A 101 -15.61 -4.61 3.78
C GLU A 101 -16.15 -5.95 3.24
N ILE A 102 -16.83 -5.94 2.09
CA ILE A 102 -17.26 -7.17 1.41
C ILE A 102 -16.07 -8.06 1.03
N CYS A 103 -14.97 -7.47 0.56
CA CYS A 103 -13.75 -8.23 0.27
C CYS A 103 -13.19 -8.89 1.55
N GLU A 104 -13.14 -8.18 2.68
CA GLU A 104 -12.66 -8.74 3.95
C GLU A 104 -13.52 -9.90 4.48
N GLU A 105 -14.83 -9.81 4.28
CA GLU A 105 -15.80 -10.77 4.83
C GLU A 105 -16.07 -11.97 3.92
N LYS A 106 -16.11 -11.76 2.60
CA LYS A 106 -16.58 -12.77 1.63
C LYS A 106 -15.56 -13.13 0.56
N TYR A 107 -14.76 -12.16 0.09
CA TYR A 107 -13.86 -12.34 -1.06
C TYR A 107 -12.42 -11.95 -0.71
N ARG A 108 -11.82 -12.69 0.23
CA ARG A 108 -10.47 -12.39 0.77
C ARG A 108 -9.36 -12.55 -0.27
N ASP A 109 -9.59 -13.33 -1.31
CA ASP A 109 -8.72 -13.46 -2.47
C ASP A 109 -8.49 -12.12 -3.18
N ILE A 110 -9.50 -11.25 -3.22
CA ILE A 110 -9.38 -9.91 -3.81
C ILE A 110 -8.34 -9.06 -3.07
N LEU A 111 -8.19 -9.22 -1.75
CA LEU A 111 -7.29 -8.37 -0.93
C LEU A 111 -5.80 -8.50 -1.30
N LYS A 112 -5.44 -9.46 -2.16
CA LYS A 112 -4.06 -9.67 -2.64
C LYS A 112 -3.66 -8.75 -3.79
N PHE A 113 -4.62 -8.12 -4.48
CA PHE A 113 -4.32 -7.29 -5.64
C PHE A 113 -3.31 -6.17 -5.37
N PRO A 114 -3.26 -5.52 -4.18
CA PRO A 114 -2.26 -4.49 -3.94
C PRO A 114 -0.83 -5.04 -3.92
N GLU A 115 -0.64 -6.32 -3.61
CA GLU A 115 0.66 -7.00 -3.63
C GLU A 115 0.99 -7.49 -5.05
N GLU A 116 -0.02 -7.94 -5.81
CA GLU A 116 0.14 -8.37 -7.21
C GLU A 116 0.48 -7.21 -8.15
N LEU A 117 0.20 -5.96 -7.76
CA LEU A 117 0.44 -4.74 -8.52
C LEU A 117 1.61 -3.92 -7.93
N GLU A 118 2.76 -4.56 -7.73
CA GLU A 118 3.94 -3.97 -7.07
C GLU A 118 4.52 -2.79 -7.85
N HIS A 119 4.66 -2.90 -9.18
CA HIS A 119 5.38 -1.92 -9.99
C HIS A 119 4.51 -0.74 -10.46
N VAL A 120 3.21 -0.76 -10.17
CA VAL A 120 2.27 0.30 -10.60
C VAL A 120 2.69 1.70 -10.11
N GLU A 121 3.13 1.83 -8.86
CA GLU A 121 3.57 3.13 -8.31
C GLU A 121 4.89 3.61 -8.96
N SER A 122 5.75 2.69 -9.36
CA SER A 122 6.99 3.04 -10.08
C SER A 122 6.68 3.47 -11.51
N ALA A 123 5.79 2.73 -12.18
CA ALA A 123 5.33 3.04 -13.53
C ALA A 123 4.61 4.39 -13.62
N SER A 124 3.85 4.78 -12.59
CA SER A 124 3.16 6.08 -12.57
C SER A 124 4.10 7.29 -12.52
N LYS A 125 5.38 7.09 -12.18
CA LYS A 125 6.40 8.14 -12.10
C LYS A 125 7.21 8.25 -13.40
N VAL A 126 7.02 7.33 -14.35
CA VAL A 126 7.76 7.31 -15.63
C VAL A 126 7.07 8.20 -16.64
N SER A 127 7.78 9.23 -17.14
CA SER A 127 7.31 10.00 -18.28
C SER A 127 7.68 9.31 -19.60
N ALA A 128 6.67 8.89 -20.35
CA ALA A 128 6.87 8.24 -21.65
C ALA A 128 7.59 9.16 -22.65
N GLN A 129 7.31 10.47 -22.61
CA GLN A 129 7.94 11.45 -23.49
C GLN A 129 9.43 11.62 -23.19
N ILE A 130 9.80 11.74 -21.91
CA ILE A 130 11.20 11.87 -21.51
C ILE A 130 11.97 10.60 -21.89
N LEU A 131 11.37 9.43 -21.68
CA LEU A 131 11.98 8.14 -22.02
C LEU A 131 12.27 8.03 -23.52
N LYS A 132 11.30 8.38 -24.37
CA LYS A 132 11.47 8.41 -25.82
C LYS A 132 12.55 9.41 -26.25
N SER A 133 12.56 10.60 -25.65
CA SER A 133 13.55 11.65 -25.93
C SER A 133 14.97 11.16 -25.62
N ASN A 134 15.17 10.54 -24.45
CA ASN A 134 16.46 10.02 -24.01
C ASN A 134 16.96 8.89 -24.93
N LEU A 135 16.10 7.98 -25.37
CA LEU A 135 16.45 6.94 -26.34
C LEU A 135 16.86 7.54 -27.69
N THR A 136 16.10 8.51 -28.19
CA THR A 136 16.39 9.19 -29.46
C THR A 136 17.73 9.93 -29.38
N ALA A 137 18.00 10.63 -28.28
CA ALA A 137 19.25 11.33 -28.06
C ALA A 137 20.45 10.36 -28.02
N MET A 138 20.31 9.23 -27.32
CA MET A 138 21.32 8.18 -27.28
C MET A 138 21.61 7.62 -28.67
N GLU A 139 20.58 7.33 -29.47
CA GLU A 139 20.73 6.85 -30.85
C GLU A 139 21.52 7.85 -31.70
N GLN A 140 21.17 9.13 -31.63
CA GLN A 140 21.84 10.18 -32.39
C GLN A 140 23.31 10.33 -31.98
N GLN A 141 23.63 10.22 -30.69
CA GLN A 141 25.02 10.24 -30.21
C GLN A 141 25.82 9.05 -30.75
N ILE A 142 25.23 7.85 -30.81
CA ILE A 142 25.87 6.67 -31.40
C ILE A 142 26.10 6.86 -32.90
N ILE A 143 25.11 7.36 -33.64
CA ILE A 143 25.22 7.64 -35.09
C ILE A 143 26.31 8.68 -35.36
N ASN A 144 26.38 9.75 -34.55
CA ASN A 144 27.40 10.77 -34.68
C ASN A 144 28.80 10.20 -34.40
N LEU A 145 28.96 9.39 -33.34
CA LEU A 145 30.21 8.71 -33.03
C LEU A 145 30.66 7.79 -34.18
N GLU A 146 29.75 7.00 -34.76
CA GLU A 146 30.04 6.14 -35.92
C GLU A 146 30.49 6.93 -37.14
N ARG A 147 29.87 8.09 -37.38
CA ARG A 147 30.25 9.00 -38.46
C ARG A 147 31.62 9.61 -38.21
N ASP A 148 31.89 10.04 -36.98
CA ASP A 148 33.15 10.67 -36.61
C ASP A 148 34.31 9.69 -36.73
N ILE A 149 34.17 8.46 -36.22
CA ILE A 149 35.17 7.39 -36.35
C ILE A 149 35.60 7.20 -37.81
N LYS A 150 34.66 7.26 -38.77
CA LYS A 150 34.95 7.14 -40.22
C LYS A 150 35.66 8.37 -40.79
N LYS A 151 35.48 9.55 -40.19
CA LYS A 151 36.10 10.82 -40.61
C LYS A 151 37.48 11.04 -39.98
N PHE A 152 37.79 10.36 -38.88
CA PHE A 152 39.09 10.50 -38.22
C PHE A 152 40.22 10.06 -39.17
N PRO A 153 41.24 10.92 -39.38
CA PRO A 153 42.37 10.56 -40.23
C PRO A 153 43.18 9.44 -39.58
N GLU A 154 43.75 8.58 -40.42
CA GLU A 154 44.77 7.63 -39.96
C GLU A 154 45.94 8.39 -39.32
N THR A 155 46.46 7.84 -38.24
CA THR A 155 47.47 8.49 -37.41
C THR A 155 48.65 7.56 -37.23
N GLU A 156 49.84 8.05 -37.54
CA GLU A 156 51.11 7.35 -37.28
C GLU A 156 51.54 7.47 -35.81
N ASN A 157 50.85 8.31 -35.04
CA ASN A 157 51.14 8.52 -33.63
C ASN A 157 50.64 7.33 -32.80
N GLN A 158 51.57 6.53 -32.29
CA GLN A 158 51.28 5.35 -31.46
C GLN A 158 50.50 5.67 -30.17
N HIS A 159 50.53 6.92 -29.69
CA HIS A 159 49.78 7.37 -28.52
C HIS A 159 48.32 7.75 -28.83
N ASP A 160 47.96 7.92 -30.10
CA ASP A 160 46.59 8.25 -30.50
C ASP A 160 45.76 6.96 -30.63
N LYS A 161 45.14 6.57 -29.52
CA LYS A 161 44.31 5.36 -29.40
C LYS A 161 42.81 5.63 -29.58
N PHE A 162 42.43 6.80 -30.06
CA PHE A 162 41.02 7.20 -30.10
C PHE A 162 40.18 6.28 -30.99
N VAL A 163 40.56 6.08 -32.24
CA VAL A 163 39.80 5.22 -33.19
C VAL A 163 39.71 3.79 -32.65
N GLU A 164 40.83 3.21 -32.21
CA GLU A 164 40.89 1.86 -31.63
C GLU A 164 39.89 1.69 -30.47
N LYS A 165 39.95 2.59 -29.46
CA LYS A 165 39.10 2.50 -28.27
C LYS A 165 37.63 2.84 -28.56
N MET A 166 37.39 3.85 -29.40
CA MET A 166 36.04 4.27 -29.74
C MET A 166 35.33 3.24 -30.61
N THR A 167 35.99 2.60 -31.57
CA THR A 167 35.38 1.53 -32.36
C THR A 167 34.91 0.36 -31.50
N ILE A 168 35.68 -0.04 -30.47
CA ILE A 168 35.26 -1.09 -29.53
C ILE A 168 34.04 -0.61 -28.72
N PHE A 169 34.10 0.63 -28.20
CA PHE A 169 33.00 1.21 -27.44
C PHE A 169 31.72 1.34 -28.28
N THR A 170 31.79 1.85 -29.50
CA THR A 170 30.63 2.03 -30.40
C THR A 170 29.90 0.72 -30.66
N LYS A 171 30.64 -0.38 -30.87
CA LYS A 171 30.02 -1.71 -31.03
C LYS A 171 29.24 -2.12 -29.78
N SER A 172 29.82 -1.94 -28.60
CA SER A 172 29.16 -2.22 -27.32
C SER A 172 27.95 -1.31 -27.08
N ALA A 173 28.10 0.00 -27.31
CA ALA A 173 27.04 0.99 -27.15
C ALA A 173 25.85 0.71 -28.08
N ARG A 174 26.12 0.33 -29.34
CA ARG A 174 25.10 -0.08 -30.30
C ARG A 174 24.33 -1.31 -29.81
N ASP A 175 25.02 -2.38 -29.40
CA ASP A 175 24.36 -3.58 -28.87
C ASP A 175 23.48 -3.29 -27.64
N GLN A 176 23.98 -2.47 -26.70
CA GLN A 176 23.20 -2.05 -25.53
C GLN A 176 21.98 -1.20 -25.91
N TYR A 177 22.15 -0.26 -26.86
CA TYR A 177 21.04 0.57 -27.37
C TYR A 177 19.96 -0.29 -28.04
N GLU A 178 20.33 -1.22 -28.93
CA GLU A 178 19.35 -2.08 -29.64
C GLU A 178 18.53 -2.93 -28.65
N LYS A 179 19.17 -3.41 -27.58
CA LYS A 179 18.47 -4.10 -26.48
C LYS A 179 17.47 -3.18 -25.78
N LEU A 180 17.89 -1.97 -25.39
CA LEU A 180 16.98 -1.00 -24.75
C LEU A 180 15.83 -0.59 -25.68
N PHE A 181 16.10 -0.36 -26.95
CA PHE A 181 15.11 -0.02 -27.96
C PHE A 181 14.08 -1.14 -28.14
N THR A 182 14.54 -2.39 -28.21
CA THR A 182 13.68 -3.57 -28.27
C THR A 182 12.80 -3.69 -27.01
N MET A 183 13.39 -3.51 -25.82
CA MET A 183 12.64 -3.53 -24.56
C MET A 183 11.57 -2.41 -24.51
N HIS A 184 11.92 -1.20 -24.96
CA HIS A 184 11.00 -0.08 -25.02
C HIS A 184 9.82 -0.32 -25.99
N ASN A 185 10.08 -0.89 -27.16
CA ASN A 185 9.01 -1.22 -28.11
C ASN A 185 8.10 -2.33 -27.57
N ASN A 186 8.65 -3.32 -26.88
CA ASN A 186 7.85 -4.34 -26.20
C ASN A 186 6.98 -3.72 -25.08
N MET A 187 7.55 -2.82 -24.28
CA MET A 187 6.84 -2.07 -23.24
C MET A 187 5.64 -1.30 -23.84
N LEU A 188 5.83 -0.57 -24.94
CA LEU A 188 4.75 0.14 -25.63
C LEU A 188 3.66 -0.83 -26.13
N LYS A 189 4.05 -1.96 -26.73
CA LYS A 189 3.10 -2.97 -27.20
C LYS A 189 2.30 -3.59 -26.05
N LEU A 190 2.92 -3.82 -24.89
CA LEU A 190 2.20 -4.30 -23.70
C LEU A 190 1.18 -3.28 -23.21
N TYR A 191 1.52 -1.99 -23.23
CA TYR A 191 0.59 -0.92 -22.88
C TYR A 191 -0.58 -0.81 -23.89
N GLU A 192 -0.31 -0.92 -25.18
CA GLU A 192 -1.36 -1.00 -26.22
C GLU A 192 -2.29 -2.19 -25.99
N ASN A 193 -1.74 -3.37 -25.67
CA ASN A 193 -2.54 -4.56 -25.35
C ASN A 193 -3.40 -4.37 -24.09
N LEU A 194 -2.96 -3.56 -23.12
CA LEU A 194 -3.81 -3.19 -21.98
C LEU A 194 -4.97 -2.30 -22.42
N GLY A 195 -4.74 -1.38 -23.36
CA GLY A 195 -5.78 -0.56 -23.99
C GLY A 195 -6.89 -1.40 -24.62
N GLU A 196 -6.52 -2.46 -25.33
CA GLU A 196 -7.47 -3.42 -25.89
C GLU A 196 -8.19 -4.23 -24.81
N TYR A 197 -7.46 -4.72 -23.81
CA TYR A 197 -8.02 -5.59 -22.76
C TYR A 197 -8.98 -4.85 -21.82
N PHE A 198 -8.66 -3.61 -21.45
CA PHE A 198 -9.46 -2.77 -20.54
C PHE A 198 -10.27 -1.68 -21.25
N ILE A 199 -10.27 -1.68 -22.59
CA ILE A 199 -11.09 -0.82 -23.45
C ILE A 199 -10.85 0.67 -23.18
N PHE A 200 -9.59 1.10 -23.30
CA PHE A 200 -9.20 2.51 -23.31
C PHE A 200 -8.28 2.81 -24.50
N ASP A 201 -8.25 4.07 -24.94
CA ASP A 201 -7.39 4.51 -26.04
C ASP A 201 -6.00 4.87 -25.52
N SER A 202 -5.03 3.98 -25.76
CA SER A 202 -3.61 4.09 -25.38
C SER A 202 -2.88 5.26 -26.05
N LYS A 203 -3.47 5.92 -27.06
CA LYS A 203 -2.92 7.13 -27.66
C LYS A 203 -3.36 8.40 -26.94
N THR A 204 -4.51 8.35 -26.27
CA THR A 204 -5.08 9.49 -25.54
C THR A 204 -4.68 9.49 -24.07
N VAL A 205 -4.62 8.30 -23.47
CA VAL A 205 -4.21 8.13 -22.07
C VAL A 205 -2.72 7.83 -22.06
N SER A 206 -1.95 8.62 -21.33
CA SER A 206 -0.51 8.38 -21.18
C SER A 206 -0.24 7.28 -20.15
N ILE A 207 0.97 6.72 -20.19
CA ILE A 207 1.40 5.65 -19.27
C ILE A 207 1.35 6.15 -17.83
N GLU A 208 1.90 7.34 -17.58
CA GLU A 208 1.90 8.00 -16.27
C GLU A 208 0.50 8.32 -15.76
N GLU A 209 -0.42 8.74 -16.63
CA GLU A 209 -1.82 9.00 -16.25
C GLU A 209 -2.53 7.70 -15.86
N PHE A 210 -2.45 6.68 -16.71
CA PHE A 210 -3.11 5.39 -16.48
C PHE A 210 -2.63 4.71 -15.20
N PHE A 211 -1.31 4.57 -15.02
CA PHE A 211 -0.76 3.96 -13.81
C PHE A 211 -0.87 4.90 -12.60
N GLY A 212 -0.92 6.22 -12.80
CA GLY A 212 -1.21 7.19 -11.74
C GLY A 212 -2.59 7.01 -11.13
N ASP A 213 -3.62 6.87 -11.96
CA ASP A 213 -4.98 6.57 -11.53
C ASP A 213 -5.04 5.24 -10.76
N LEU A 214 -4.40 4.20 -11.30
CA LEU A 214 -4.40 2.89 -10.66
C LEU A 214 -3.64 2.88 -9.32
N SER A 215 -2.49 3.58 -9.25
CA SER A 215 -1.71 3.75 -8.02
C SER A 215 -2.51 4.51 -6.95
N ASN A 216 -3.24 5.56 -7.37
CA ASN A 216 -4.13 6.29 -6.49
C ASN A 216 -5.24 5.38 -5.97
N PHE A 217 -5.93 4.64 -6.85
CA PHE A 217 -6.97 3.71 -6.44
C PHE A 217 -6.46 2.63 -5.46
N ARG A 218 -5.28 2.03 -5.72
CA ARG A 218 -4.64 1.09 -4.81
C ARG A 218 -4.45 1.68 -3.42
N THR A 219 -3.96 2.92 -3.34
CA THR A 219 -3.81 3.65 -2.07
C THR A 219 -5.15 3.86 -1.38
N LEU A 220 -6.16 4.36 -2.12
CA LEU A 220 -7.50 4.60 -1.57
C LEU A 220 -8.16 3.32 -1.04
N PHE A 221 -7.95 2.19 -1.74
CA PHE A 221 -8.49 0.90 -1.31
C PHE A 221 -7.84 0.44 0.01
N LEU A 222 -6.51 0.52 0.12
CA LEU A 222 -5.80 0.16 1.35
C LEU A 222 -6.17 1.08 2.52
N GLU A 223 -6.36 2.36 2.27
CA GLU A 223 -6.88 3.31 3.25
C GLU A 223 -8.28 2.91 3.73
N ALA A 224 -9.19 2.59 2.82
CA ALA A 224 -10.56 2.17 3.16
C ALA A 224 -10.57 0.88 4.00
N VAL A 225 -9.72 -0.11 3.68
CA VAL A 225 -9.54 -1.32 4.50
C VAL A 225 -9.06 -0.97 5.91
N LYS A 226 -8.08 -0.08 6.04
CA LYS A 226 -7.56 0.36 7.34
C LYS A 226 -8.61 1.11 8.16
N GLU A 227 -9.36 2.00 7.51
CA GLU A 227 -10.44 2.77 8.14
C GLU A 227 -11.58 1.86 8.62
N ASN A 228 -11.94 0.85 7.82
CA ASN A 228 -12.92 -0.17 8.20
C ASN A 228 -12.49 -0.95 9.43
N ASN A 229 -11.24 -1.42 9.48
CA ASN A 229 -10.72 -2.15 10.64
C ASN A 229 -10.76 -1.29 11.91
N LYS A 230 -10.32 -0.03 11.82
CA LYS A 230 -10.40 0.93 12.94
C LYS A 230 -11.83 1.19 13.39
N ARG A 231 -12.78 1.27 12.45
CA ARG A 231 -14.21 1.44 12.73
C ARG A 231 -14.76 0.22 13.46
N LYS A 232 -14.50 -1.00 12.97
CA LYS A 232 -14.92 -2.26 13.60
C LYS A 232 -14.39 -2.41 15.03
N GLU A 233 -13.12 -2.05 15.27
CA GLU A 233 -12.53 -2.03 16.61
C GLU A 233 -13.24 -1.05 17.56
N MET A 234 -13.57 0.15 17.07
CA MET A 234 -14.25 1.17 17.86
C MET A 234 -15.69 0.78 18.19
N GLU A 235 -16.41 0.19 17.22
CA GLU A 235 -17.76 -0.32 17.40
C GLU A 235 -17.79 -1.44 18.44
N GLU A 236 -16.87 -2.42 18.37
CA GLU A 236 -16.80 -3.52 19.34
C GLU A 236 -16.42 -3.02 20.75
N LYS A 237 -15.51 -2.05 20.85
CA LYS A 237 -15.17 -1.41 22.13
C LYS A 237 -16.37 -0.70 22.74
N THR A 238 -17.14 0.02 21.93
CA THR A 238 -18.35 0.74 22.36
C THR A 238 -19.45 -0.22 22.77
N ARG A 239 -19.64 -1.31 22.01
CA ARG A 239 -20.60 -2.37 22.34
C ARG A 239 -20.27 -3.03 23.67
N ARG A 240 -19.01 -3.39 23.91
CA ARG A 240 -18.54 -3.95 25.20
C ARG A 240 -18.74 -2.99 26.37
N ALA A 241 -18.45 -1.70 26.17
CA ALA A 241 -18.66 -0.68 27.20
C ALA A 241 -20.16 -0.51 27.54
N LYS A 242 -21.04 -0.54 26.54
CA LYS A 242 -22.49 -0.45 26.74
C LYS A 242 -23.03 -1.66 27.52
N LEU A 243 -22.66 -2.87 27.13
CA LEU A 243 -23.04 -4.11 27.84
C LEU A 243 -22.53 -4.13 29.28
N ALA A 244 -21.31 -3.65 29.52
CA ALA A 244 -20.76 -3.54 30.87
C ALA A 244 -21.53 -2.53 31.74
N LYS A 245 -21.94 -1.40 31.16
CA LYS A 245 -22.75 -0.37 31.85
C LYS A 245 -24.15 -0.90 32.19
N GLU A 246 -24.82 -1.53 31.23
CA GLU A 246 -26.15 -2.13 31.42
C GLU A 246 -26.12 -3.22 32.52
N LYS A 247 -25.10 -4.09 32.50
CA LYS A 247 -24.91 -5.10 33.54
C LYS A 247 -24.66 -4.48 34.93
N ALA A 248 -23.82 -3.45 35.01
CA ALA A 248 -23.56 -2.74 36.26
C ALA A 248 -24.81 -2.04 36.81
N GLU A 249 -25.67 -1.53 35.93
CA GLU A 249 -26.94 -0.91 36.30
C GLU A 249 -27.97 -1.94 36.79
N GLN A 250 -28.08 -3.09 36.13
CA GLN A 250 -28.89 -4.22 36.58
C GLN A 250 -28.45 -4.73 37.96
N GLU A 251 -27.14 -4.97 38.16
CA GLU A 251 -26.60 -5.39 39.46
C GLU A 251 -26.87 -4.36 40.56
N LYS A 252 -26.81 -3.05 40.24
CA LYS A 252 -27.15 -1.97 41.18
C LYS A 252 -28.64 -1.97 41.53
N LEU A 253 -29.52 -2.17 40.54
CA LEU A 253 -30.96 -2.21 40.74
C LEU A 253 -31.38 -3.44 41.57
N GLU A 254 -30.77 -4.61 41.31
CA GLU A 254 -30.98 -5.81 42.12
C GLU A 254 -30.52 -5.62 43.57
N ARG A 255 -29.36 -5.00 43.80
CA ARG A 255 -28.89 -4.66 45.15
C ARG A 255 -29.86 -3.72 45.86
N GLN A 256 -30.41 -2.72 45.16
CA GLN A 256 -31.41 -1.82 45.73
C GLN A 256 -32.72 -2.53 46.05
N LYS A 257 -33.21 -3.42 45.17
CA LYS A 257 -34.42 -4.23 45.43
C LYS A 257 -34.24 -5.16 46.63
N LYS A 258 -33.12 -5.88 46.72
CA LYS A 258 -32.79 -6.73 47.88
C LYS A 258 -32.71 -5.92 49.17
N LYS A 259 -32.11 -4.72 49.12
CA LYS A 259 -32.06 -3.81 50.27
C LYS A 259 -33.44 -3.30 50.67
N LYS A 260 -34.33 -2.98 49.72
CA LYS A 260 -35.72 -2.58 50.01
C LYS A 260 -36.54 -3.72 50.60
N GLN A 261 -36.42 -4.95 50.10
CA GLN A 261 -37.10 -6.12 50.67
C GLN A 261 -36.72 -6.37 52.13
N LEU A 262 -35.43 -6.22 52.48
CA LEU A 262 -34.98 -6.28 53.89
C LEU A 262 -35.59 -5.19 54.78
N ILE A 263 -35.97 -4.04 54.21
CA ILE A 263 -36.58 -2.92 54.94
C ILE A 263 -38.12 -3.03 54.96
N ASP A 264 -38.79 -3.58 53.95
CA ASP A 264 -40.26 -3.76 54.00
C ASP A 264 -40.67 -4.88 54.96
N ILE A 265 -39.86 -5.92 55.14
CA ILE A 265 -40.05 -6.92 56.22
C ILE A 265 -40.01 -6.25 57.61
N SER A 266 -39.41 -5.05 57.73
CA SER A 266 -39.41 -4.27 58.97
C SER A 266 -40.63 -3.36 59.18
N LYS A 267 -41.57 -3.29 58.22
CA LYS A 267 -42.74 -2.39 58.29
C LYS A 267 -44.08 -3.07 58.47
N GLU A 268 -44.22 -4.36 58.14
CA GLU A 268 -45.48 -5.10 58.36
C GLU A 268 -45.44 -5.87 59.68
N GLY A 269 -45.99 -5.27 60.74
CA GLY A 269 -46.44 -5.96 61.96
C GLY A 269 -45.61 -5.73 63.23
N ASP A 270 -46.14 -4.91 64.13
CA ASP A 270 -45.83 -4.70 65.55
C ASP A 270 -44.40 -4.30 66.00
N GLU A 271 -44.34 -3.13 66.64
CA GLU A 271 -43.18 -2.30 66.99
C GLU A 271 -42.21 -2.88 68.05
N THR A 272 -42.11 -4.20 68.22
CA THR A 272 -41.19 -4.79 69.24
C THR A 272 -40.15 -5.78 68.70
N GLY A 273 -40.18 -6.19 67.42
CA GLY A 273 -39.23 -7.17 66.85
C GLY A 273 -38.29 -6.65 65.75
N VAL A 274 -38.41 -5.38 65.37
CA VAL A 274 -37.68 -4.79 64.23
C VAL A 274 -36.16 -4.72 64.48
N MET A 275 -35.76 -4.41 65.71
CA MET A 275 -34.35 -4.30 66.10
C MET A 275 -33.68 -5.68 66.17
N ASP A 276 -34.38 -6.70 66.67
CA ASP A 276 -33.88 -8.07 66.77
C ASP A 276 -33.72 -8.73 65.40
N ASN A 277 -34.67 -8.54 64.48
CA ASN A 277 -34.54 -9.02 63.09
C ASN A 277 -33.34 -8.37 62.35
N LEU A 278 -33.06 -7.10 62.59
CA LEU A 278 -31.89 -6.40 62.04
C LEU A 278 -30.58 -6.90 62.65
N LEU A 279 -30.55 -7.13 63.97
CA LEU A 279 -29.39 -7.69 64.66
C LEU A 279 -29.12 -9.13 64.24
N GLU A 280 -30.15 -9.96 64.06
CA GLU A 280 -30.03 -11.33 63.55
C GLU A 280 -29.54 -11.36 62.10
N ALA A 281 -30.00 -10.44 61.24
CA ALA A 281 -29.49 -10.32 59.87
C ALA A 281 -28.02 -9.86 59.81
N LEU A 282 -27.58 -9.02 60.76
CA LEU A 282 -26.18 -8.61 60.91
C LEU A 282 -25.32 -9.75 61.48
N GLN A 283 -25.83 -10.50 62.45
CA GLN A 283 -25.14 -11.60 63.14
C GLN A 283 -25.04 -12.87 62.29
N SER A 284 -26.08 -13.22 61.53
CA SER A 284 -26.08 -14.30 60.53
C SER A 284 -25.28 -13.96 59.27
N GLY A 285 -24.88 -12.69 59.10
CA GLY A 285 -24.17 -12.18 57.93
C GLY A 285 -25.04 -12.02 56.68
N ALA A 286 -26.35 -12.24 56.77
CA ALA A 286 -27.32 -12.04 55.69
C ALA A 286 -27.31 -10.59 55.16
N ALA A 287 -27.08 -9.61 56.04
CA ALA A 287 -26.99 -8.19 55.71
C ALA A 287 -25.76 -7.79 54.87
N PHE A 288 -24.72 -8.64 54.80
CA PHE A 288 -23.44 -8.33 54.14
C PHE A 288 -23.05 -9.31 53.02
N ARG A 289 -23.97 -10.18 52.58
CA ARG A 289 -23.67 -11.29 51.63
C ARG A 289 -22.97 -10.85 50.34
N ASP A 290 -23.16 -9.62 49.87
CA ASP A 290 -22.59 -9.15 48.61
C ASP A 290 -21.10 -8.73 48.65
N ARG A 291 -20.48 -8.48 49.82
CA ARG A 291 -19.04 -8.15 49.87
C ARG A 291 -18.11 -9.36 49.69
N ARG A 292 -18.61 -10.60 49.77
CA ARG A 292 -17.78 -11.82 49.71
C ARG A 292 -17.66 -12.49 48.33
N LYS A 293 -18.32 -11.98 47.27
CA LYS A 293 -17.97 -12.42 45.90
C LYS A 293 -16.74 -11.66 45.42
N ARG A 294 -15.57 -12.03 45.96
CA ARG A 294 -14.29 -11.73 45.31
C ARG A 294 -14.29 -12.41 43.94
N ILE A 295 -13.94 -11.63 42.91
CA ILE A 295 -13.68 -12.09 41.54
C ILE A 295 -12.72 -13.30 41.62
N PRO A 296 -13.04 -14.47 41.02
CA PRO A 296 -12.07 -15.54 40.89
C PRO A 296 -10.91 -15.01 40.06
N ARG A 297 -9.72 -14.98 40.65
CA ARG A 297 -8.48 -14.69 39.93
C ARG A 297 -8.26 -15.86 38.97
N ASN A 298 -8.37 -15.61 37.68
CA ASN A 298 -8.14 -16.61 36.63
C ASN A 298 -6.72 -17.23 36.81
N PRO A 299 -6.53 -18.56 36.87
CA PRO A 299 -5.22 -19.15 37.13
C PRO A 299 -4.21 -19.03 35.96
N ASP A 300 -4.65 -18.65 34.76
CA ASP A 300 -3.83 -18.74 33.54
C ASP A 300 -3.03 -17.49 33.16
N ASN A 301 -2.53 -16.74 34.15
CA ASN A 301 -1.47 -15.78 33.87
C ASN A 301 -0.36 -15.92 34.91
N ARG A 302 0.40 -17.01 34.79
CA ARG A 302 1.75 -17.11 35.36
C ARG A 302 2.59 -16.00 34.72
N ARG A 303 2.64 -14.86 35.42
CA ARG A 303 3.70 -13.88 35.25
C ARG A 303 5.03 -14.60 35.44
N VAL A 304 5.81 -14.64 34.37
CA VAL A 304 7.23 -14.98 34.41
C VAL A 304 7.89 -14.07 35.45
N PRO A 305 8.61 -14.58 36.46
CA PRO A 305 9.38 -13.75 37.36
C PRO A 305 10.51 -13.08 36.56
N LEU A 306 10.50 -11.74 36.52
CA LEU A 306 11.68 -10.97 36.15
C LEU A 306 12.78 -11.30 37.17
N GLU A 307 13.77 -12.08 36.75
CA GLU A 307 15.02 -12.25 37.49
C GLU A 307 15.67 -10.88 37.70
N ARG A 308 15.57 -10.38 38.93
CA ARG A 308 16.47 -9.33 39.42
C ARG A 308 17.83 -9.97 39.71
N SER A 309 18.66 -10.04 38.68
CA SER A 309 20.11 -10.24 38.85
C SER A 309 20.70 -9.03 39.59
N ARG A 310 20.89 -9.19 40.89
CA ARG A 310 21.75 -8.34 41.72
C ARG A 310 23.09 -9.06 41.90
N SER A 311 24.07 -8.76 41.07
CA SER A 311 25.48 -8.98 41.40
C SER A 311 26.07 -7.65 41.88
N ARG A 312 26.39 -7.57 43.17
CA ARG A 312 27.20 -6.48 43.73
C ARG A 312 28.65 -6.95 43.86
N HIS A 313 29.54 -6.16 43.25
CA HIS A 313 30.85 -5.74 43.78
C HIS A 313 31.99 -6.77 43.75
N ASN A 314 33.06 -6.54 42.98
CA ASN A 314 34.20 -5.68 43.34
C ASN A 314 35.32 -5.68 42.28
N GLY A 315 36.10 -4.58 42.23
CA GLY A 315 37.55 -4.68 42.01
C GLY A 315 38.13 -4.44 40.61
N ALA A 316 38.29 -3.15 40.27
CA ALA A 316 39.57 -2.50 39.90
C ALA A 316 40.39 -2.88 38.63
N VAL A 317 41.03 -1.81 38.11
CA VAL A 317 42.37 -1.71 37.49
C VAL A 317 42.47 -1.49 35.96
N SER A 318 42.85 -0.23 35.64
CA SER A 318 43.90 0.23 34.70
C SER A 318 43.69 0.29 33.17
N SER A 319 43.76 1.54 32.70
CA SER A 319 44.65 2.08 31.65
C SER A 319 44.86 1.30 30.35
N LYS A 320 44.42 1.89 29.23
CA LYS A 320 45.27 2.70 28.32
C LYS A 320 44.40 3.35 27.25
#